data_AF-A0A059LRS9-F1
#
_entry.id   AF-A0A059LRS9-F1
#
_cell.length_a   1.000
_cell.length_b   1.000
_cell.length_c   1.000
_cell.angle_alpha   90.00
_cell.angle_beta   90.00
_cell.angle_gamma   90.00
#
_symmetry.space_group_name_H-M   'P 1'
#
loop_
_entity.id
_entity.type
_entity.pdbx_description
1 polymer ?
#
loop_
_entity_poly.entity_id
_entity_poly.type
_entity_poly.pdbx_seq_one_letter_code
_entity_poly.pdbx_strand_id
1 'polypeptide(L)'
;MCVSLRASRDIVRERCSVFFTRLFLPPRSEEDATEVHGHITSLAVARTHRKLGLATKLMEASNMAMKQVFGAKFSSLHVRVGNRGALHLYQDTLGYQIQDREAKYYADGEDAFDMRKMFSSEATSKSG
;
A
#
# COMPACT_ATOMS: atom_id res chain seq x y z
N MET A 1 3.89 12.55 -0.63
CA MET A 1 3.87 11.28 -1.38
C MET A 1 2.43 11.06 -1.74
N CYS A 2 2.11 10.76 -2.99
CA CYS A 2 0.80 10.29 -3.42
C CYS A 2 1.08 8.96 -4.10
N VAL A 3 0.46 7.89 -3.62
CA VAL A 3 0.72 6.52 -4.09
C VAL A 3 -0.58 5.97 -4.63
N SER A 4 -1.08 6.50 -5.76
CA SER A 4 -2.09 5.83 -6.59
C SER A 4 -2.33 6.56 -7.89
N LEU A 5 -2.28 5.86 -9.02
CA LEU A 5 -3.02 6.23 -10.22
C LEU A 5 -3.28 4.96 -11.04
N ARG A 6 -4.30 4.18 -10.69
CA ARG A 6 -5.17 3.60 -11.72
C ARG A 6 -6.51 4.33 -11.65
N ALA A 7 -6.82 5.00 -12.75
CA ALA A 7 -8.11 5.60 -13.09
C ALA A 7 -8.69 6.63 -12.09
N SER A 8 -8.15 7.85 -12.08
CA SER A 8 -8.98 9.07 -11.96
C SER A 8 -8.11 10.29 -12.18
N ARG A 9 -8.34 10.97 -13.31
CA ARG A 9 -7.68 12.23 -13.67
C ARG A 9 -8.08 13.42 -12.78
N ASP A 10 -8.95 13.22 -11.79
CA ASP A 10 -9.64 14.32 -11.09
C ASP A 10 -9.28 14.51 -9.60
N ILE A 11 -8.45 13.66 -8.99
CA ILE A 11 -8.17 13.77 -7.54
C ILE A 11 -6.97 14.70 -7.21
N VAL A 12 -6.12 15.03 -8.19
CA VAL A 12 -4.89 15.79 -7.90
C VAL A 12 -5.12 17.31 -7.79
N ARG A 13 -6.28 17.83 -8.20
CA ARG A 13 -6.42 19.28 -8.40
C ARG A 13 -7.02 20.08 -7.26
N GLU A 14 -7.92 19.55 -6.43
CA GLU A 14 -8.54 20.38 -5.39
C GLU A 14 -8.80 19.61 -4.09
N ARG A 15 -8.22 20.13 -3.01
CA ARG A 15 -8.49 19.83 -1.59
C ARG A 15 -7.91 18.51 -1.06
N CYS A 16 -6.78 18.67 -0.37
CA CYS A 16 -6.35 17.83 0.75
C CYS A 16 -7.55 17.41 1.61
N SER A 17 -7.91 16.12 1.57
CA SER A 17 -8.59 15.40 2.65
C SER A 17 -8.43 13.89 2.43
N VAL A 18 -7.64 13.27 3.31
CA VAL A 18 -7.83 11.94 3.92
C VAL A 18 -8.54 10.85 3.08
N PHE A 19 -7.76 9.81 2.72
CA PHE A 19 -8.12 8.39 2.49
C PHE A 19 -9.22 7.98 1.52
N PHE A 20 -8.84 7.17 0.52
CA PHE A 20 -9.69 6.11 -0.02
C PHE A 20 -8.85 4.82 -0.13
N THR A 21 -8.94 3.96 0.89
CA THR A 21 -8.53 2.56 0.77
C THR A 21 -9.73 1.84 0.14
N ARG A 22 -9.76 1.68 -1.18
CA ARG A 22 -10.73 0.79 -1.80
C ARG A 22 -10.18 -0.63 -1.67
N LEU A 23 -10.59 -1.33 -0.61
CA LEU A 23 -10.34 -2.75 -0.45
C LEU A 23 -11.12 -3.49 -1.54
N PHE A 24 -10.44 -3.95 -2.59
CA PHE A 24 -11.04 -4.85 -3.57
C PHE A 24 -10.97 -6.27 -3.01
N LEU A 25 -12.09 -6.73 -2.45
CA LEU A 25 -12.32 -8.16 -2.20
C LEU A 25 -12.96 -8.72 -3.48
N PRO A 26 -12.29 -9.60 -4.24
CA PRO A 26 -12.94 -10.26 -5.36
C PRO A 26 -14.14 -11.10 -4.84
N PRO A 27 -15.24 -11.20 -5.62
CA PRO A 27 -16.37 -12.04 -5.25
C PRO A 27 -15.92 -13.50 -5.10
N ARG A 28 -16.42 -14.18 -4.07
CA ARG A 28 -16.09 -15.56 -3.74
C ARG A 28 -16.68 -16.50 -4.81
N SER A 29 -15.89 -16.87 -5.82
CA SER A 29 -16.16 -18.01 -6.70
C SER A 29 -15.23 -19.17 -6.34
N GLU A 30 -15.80 -20.35 -6.21
CA GLU A 30 -15.11 -21.60 -5.88
C GLU A 30 -14.36 -22.14 -7.10
N GLU A 31 -13.10 -21.70 -7.28
CA GLU A 31 -11.95 -22.35 -7.94
C GLU A 31 -10.91 -21.25 -8.21
N ASP A 32 -9.65 -21.53 -7.87
CA ASP A 32 -8.53 -20.57 -7.70
C ASP A 32 -8.65 -19.65 -6.47
N ALA A 33 -8.37 -20.21 -5.29
CA ALA A 33 -8.17 -19.45 -4.06
C ALA A 33 -6.92 -18.55 -4.15
N THR A 34 -7.03 -17.45 -4.90
CA THR A 34 -6.15 -16.30 -4.78
C THR A 34 -6.21 -15.85 -3.33
N GLU A 35 -5.08 -15.96 -2.63
CA GLU A 35 -5.02 -15.71 -1.20
C GLU A 35 -5.59 -14.34 -0.84
N VAL A 36 -6.42 -14.29 0.22
CA VAL A 36 -6.98 -13.02 0.70
C VAL A 36 -5.83 -12.08 1.06
N HIS A 37 -5.79 -10.91 0.42
CA HIS A 37 -4.76 -9.91 0.63
C HIS A 37 -5.35 -8.50 0.55
N GLY A 38 -4.66 -7.55 1.19
CA GLY A 38 -5.02 -6.15 1.11
C GLY A 38 -4.29 -5.46 -0.03
N HIS A 39 -4.97 -4.59 -0.79
CA HIS A 39 -4.32 -3.74 -1.77
C HIS A 39 -4.41 -2.28 -1.35
N ILE A 40 -3.27 -1.60 -1.27
CA ILE A 40 -3.21 -0.19 -0.92
C ILE A 40 -3.43 0.60 -2.20
N THR A 41 -4.66 1.10 -2.36
CA THR A 41 -4.99 1.93 -3.50
C THR A 41 -4.24 3.25 -3.42
N SER A 42 -4.45 4.05 -2.37
CA SER A 42 -3.93 5.42 -2.26
C SER A 42 -3.45 5.79 -0.86
N LEU A 43 -2.27 6.40 -0.78
CA LEU A 43 -1.75 7.06 0.42
C LEU A 43 -1.23 8.46 0.07
N ALA A 44 -1.73 9.48 0.78
CA ALA A 44 -1.25 10.84 0.62
C ALA A 44 -1.08 11.57 1.95
N VAL A 45 0.02 12.33 2.07
CA VAL A 45 0.29 13.23 3.20
C VAL A 45 0.69 14.61 2.68
N ALA A 46 0.00 15.64 3.18
CA ALA A 46 0.25 17.04 2.88
C ALA A 46 1.72 17.41 3.13
N ARG A 47 2.32 18.21 2.25
CA ARG A 47 3.76 18.52 2.28
C ARG A 47 4.20 19.13 3.62
N THR A 48 3.37 20.01 4.17
CA THR A 48 3.59 20.70 5.46
C THR A 48 3.59 19.77 6.66
N HIS A 49 3.03 18.56 6.55
CA HIS A 49 2.88 17.59 7.64
C HIS A 49 3.72 16.31 7.42
N ARG A 50 4.70 16.37 6.50
CA ARG A 50 5.64 15.25 6.29
C ARG A 50 6.67 15.22 7.41
N LYS A 51 7.37 14.08 7.54
CA LYS A 51 8.39 13.82 8.56
C LYS A 51 7.87 13.79 10.01
N LEU A 52 6.55 13.78 10.20
CA LEU A 52 5.88 13.60 11.49
C LEU A 52 5.45 12.15 11.76
N GLY A 53 5.89 11.19 10.92
CA GLY A 53 5.51 9.78 11.03
C GLY A 53 4.05 9.46 10.69
N LEU A 54 3.27 10.42 10.17
CA LEU A 54 1.86 10.22 9.85
C LEU A 54 1.64 9.07 8.87
N ALA A 55 2.39 9.03 7.77
CA ALA A 55 2.28 7.99 6.76
C ALA A 55 2.53 6.58 7.33
N THR A 56 3.50 6.46 8.23
CA THR A 56 3.83 5.20 8.91
C THR A 56 2.68 4.73 9.77
N LYS A 57 2.17 5.58 10.68
CA LYS A 57 1.05 5.25 11.58
C LYS A 57 -0.20 4.84 10.81
N LEU A 58 -0.48 5.55 9.72
CA LEU A 58 -1.60 5.29 8.84
C LEU A 58 -1.51 3.92 8.15
N MET A 59 -0.32 3.57 7.65
CA MET A 59 -0.08 2.28 7.01
C MET A 59 -0.10 1.13 8.03
N GLU A 60 0.43 1.32 9.23
CA GLU A 60 0.39 0.33 10.31
C GLU A 60 -1.06 0.02 10.72
N ALA A 61 -1.88 1.05 10.93
CA ALA A 61 -3.30 0.88 11.24
C ALA A 61 -4.04 0.16 10.11
N SER A 62 -3.77 0.52 8.86
CA SER A 62 -4.38 -0.13 7.69
C SER A 62 -3.99 -1.61 7.59
N ASN A 63 -2.70 -1.91 7.75
CA ASN A 63 -2.18 -3.28 7.71
C ASN A 63 -2.73 -4.14 8.87
N MET A 64 -2.87 -3.54 10.06
CA MET A 64 -3.47 -4.20 11.21
C MET A 64 -4.94 -4.55 10.94
N ALA A 65 -5.72 -3.61 10.40
CA ALA A 65 -7.11 -3.87 10.02
C ALA A 65 -7.22 -4.95 8.93
N MET A 66 -6.38 -4.89 7.89
CA MET A 66 -6.32 -5.91 6.84
C MET A 66 -6.03 -7.31 7.40
N LYS A 67 -5.07 -7.41 8.33
CA LYS A 67 -4.71 -8.67 8.98
C LYS A 67 -5.82 -9.18 9.90
N GLN A 68 -6.32 -8.34 10.80
CA GLN A 68 -7.20 -8.77 11.90
C GLN A 68 -8.68 -8.89 11.49
N VAL A 69 -9.18 -7.96 10.69
CA VAL A 69 -10.60 -7.91 10.33
C VAL A 69 -10.89 -8.78 9.10
N PHE A 70 -9.97 -8.77 8.13
CA PHE A 70 -10.17 -9.43 6.85
C PHE A 70 -9.36 -10.72 6.68
N GLY A 71 -8.48 -11.06 7.63
CA GLY A 71 -7.65 -12.25 7.54
C GLY A 71 -6.66 -12.23 6.36
N ALA A 72 -6.23 -11.04 5.93
CA ALA A 72 -5.29 -10.91 4.83
C ALA A 72 -3.94 -11.58 5.18
N LYS A 73 -3.32 -12.28 4.23
CA LYS A 73 -1.98 -12.85 4.38
C LYS A 73 -0.87 -11.85 4.10
N PHE A 74 -1.13 -10.87 3.24
CA PHE A 74 -0.17 -9.83 2.88
C PHE A 74 -0.90 -8.57 2.42
N SER A 75 -0.14 -7.49 2.26
CA SER A 75 -0.60 -6.31 1.52
C SER A 75 0.29 -6.01 0.32
N SER A 76 -0.31 -5.53 -0.77
CA SER A 76 0.36 -5.14 -2.01
C SER A 76 0.11 -3.68 -2.37
N LEU A 77 1.02 -3.08 -3.13
CA LEU A 77 0.91 -1.72 -3.66
C LEU A 77 1.80 -1.52 -4.88
N HIS A 78 1.46 -0.50 -5.68
CA HIS A 78 2.30 -0.03 -6.78
C HIS A 78 2.92 1.33 -6.46
N VAL A 79 4.23 1.45 -6.69
CA VAL A 79 4.95 2.71 -6.48
C VAL A 79 5.78 3.08 -7.70
N ARG A 80 5.70 4.36 -8.11
CA ARG A 80 6.58 4.94 -9.14
C ARG A 80 8.05 4.74 -8.79
N VAL A 81 8.83 4.25 -9.76
CA VAL A 81 10.28 4.05 -9.60
C VAL A 81 11.01 5.34 -9.21
N GLY A 82 10.58 6.50 -9.73
CA GLY A 82 11.16 7.80 -9.41
C GLY A 82 10.79 8.36 -8.02
N ASN A 83 9.83 7.77 -7.31
CA ASN A 83 9.35 8.30 -6.02
C ASN A 83 10.20 7.78 -4.85
N ARG A 84 11.44 8.28 -4.76
CA ARG A 84 12.43 7.90 -3.71
C ARG A 84 11.89 7.99 -2.29
N GLY A 85 11.06 9.00 -2.01
CA GLY A 85 10.49 9.17 -0.68
C GLY A 85 9.49 8.07 -0.32
N ALA A 86 8.62 7.68 -1.25
CA ALA A 86 7.70 6.57 -1.02
C ALA A 86 8.44 5.23 -0.97
N LEU A 87 9.47 5.04 -1.80
CA LEU A 87 10.31 3.85 -1.75
C LEU A 87 10.99 3.68 -0.38
N HIS A 88 11.56 4.75 0.15
CA HIS A 88 12.14 4.75 1.51
C HIS A 88 11.10 4.41 2.58
N LEU A 89 9.90 5.00 2.50
CA LEU A 89 8.82 4.67 3.44
C LEU A 89 8.44 3.19 3.36
N TYR A 90 8.23 2.65 2.15
CA TYR A 90 7.74 1.29 1.99
C TYR A 90 8.83 0.24 2.27
N GLN A 91 10.04 0.41 1.72
CA GLN A 91 11.14 -0.53 1.87
C GLN A 91 11.76 -0.43 3.27
N ASP A 92 12.31 0.74 3.60
CA ASP A 92 13.17 0.88 4.78
C ASP A 92 12.37 1.03 6.07
N THR A 93 11.23 1.74 6.04
CA THR A 93 10.43 1.99 7.25
C THR A 93 9.40 0.89 7.50
N LEU A 94 8.67 0.48 6.46
CA LEU A 94 7.52 -0.43 6.61
C LEU A 94 7.85 -1.89 6.25
N GLY A 95 9.00 -2.17 5.63
CA GLY A 95 9.43 -3.54 5.32
C GLY A 95 8.69 -4.21 4.16
N TYR A 96 8.20 -3.43 3.19
CA TYR A 96 7.71 -3.97 1.92
C TYR A 96 8.89 -4.37 1.04
N GLN A 97 8.74 -5.47 0.32
CA GLN A 97 9.71 -6.00 -0.62
C GLN A 97 9.21 -5.82 -2.05
N ILE A 98 10.09 -5.45 -2.97
CA ILE A 98 9.78 -5.44 -4.40
C ILE A 98 9.58 -6.90 -4.85
N GLN A 99 8.44 -7.17 -5.47
CA GLN A 99 8.14 -8.46 -6.09
C GLN A 99 8.44 -8.43 -7.58
N ASP A 100 8.00 -7.37 -8.26
CA ASP A 100 8.19 -7.23 -9.70
C ASP A 100 8.29 -5.75 -10.10
N ARG A 101 8.72 -5.51 -11.34
CA ARG A 101 8.76 -4.21 -11.99
C ARG A 101 7.87 -4.23 -13.22
N GLU A 102 6.80 -3.45 -13.18
CA GLU A 102 5.86 -3.29 -14.29
C GLU A 102 6.30 -2.14 -15.20
N ALA A 103 6.66 -2.46 -16.43
CA ALA A 103 7.08 -1.49 -17.43
C ALA A 103 5.90 -0.63 -17.92
N LYS A 104 6.10 0.68 -18.04
CA LYS A 104 5.08 1.65 -18.54
C LYS A 104 3.73 1.55 -17.82
N TYR A 105 3.76 1.31 -16.51
CA TYR A 105 2.55 1.17 -15.69
C TYR A 105 1.73 2.46 -15.64
N TYR A 106 2.40 3.62 -15.58
CA TYR A 106 1.76 4.92 -15.52
C TYR A 106 1.57 5.51 -16.92
N ALA A 107 0.57 6.40 -17.07
CA ALA A 107 0.18 6.99 -18.36
C ALA A 107 1.26 7.85 -19.02
N ASP A 108 2.25 8.30 -18.26
CA ASP A 108 3.45 9.01 -18.75
C ASP A 108 4.56 8.04 -19.21
N GLY A 109 4.32 6.74 -19.14
CA GLY A 109 5.28 5.70 -19.48
C GLY A 109 6.26 5.38 -18.36
N GLU A 110 6.09 5.95 -17.15
CA GLU A 110 6.94 5.58 -16.01
C GLU A 110 6.59 4.17 -15.51
N ASP A 111 7.63 3.43 -15.13
CA ASP A 111 7.51 2.11 -14.54
C ASP A 111 7.01 2.17 -13.09
N ALA A 112 6.46 1.06 -12.62
CA ALA A 112 6.10 0.86 -11.23
C ALA A 112 6.80 -0.37 -10.64
N PHE A 113 7.12 -0.32 -9.35
CA PHE A 113 7.39 -1.53 -8.58
C PHE A 113 6.09 -2.06 -7.98
N ASP A 114 5.80 -3.35 -8.19
CA ASP A 114 4.86 -4.10 -7.35
C ASP A 114 5.59 -4.46 -6.06
N MET A 115 5.06 -3.99 -4.94
CA MET A 115 5.65 -4.17 -3.63
C MET A 115 4.69 -4.90 -2.70
N ARG A 116 5.19 -5.87 -1.95
CA ARG A 116 4.39 -6.66 -1.01
C ARG A 116 5.00 -6.73 0.37
N LYS A 117 4.13 -6.76 1.38
CA LYS A 117 4.49 -7.03 2.78
C LYS A 117 3.67 -8.21 3.28
N MET A 118 4.35 -9.31 3.55
CA MET A 118 3.74 -10.49 4.19
C MET A 118 3.39 -10.16 5.64
N PHE A 119 2.19 -10.54 6.05
CA PHE A 119 1.76 -10.51 7.43
C PHE A 119 2.07 -11.89 8.01
N SER A 120 3.28 -12.10 8.55
CA SER A 120 3.57 -13.40 9.16
C SER A 120 2.56 -13.70 10.28
N SER A 121 2.15 -14.96 10.37
CA SER A 121 1.52 -15.49 11.56
C SER A 121 2.63 -15.69 12.62
N GLU A 122 2.74 -14.73 13.52
CA GLU A 122 3.33 -14.81 14.86
C GLU A 122 4.85 -14.72 15.07
N ALA A 123 5.20 -13.88 16.05
CA ALA A 123 6.06 -14.27 17.17
C ALA A 123 5.56 -13.53 18.42
N THR A 124 4.56 -14.10 19.11
CA THR A 124 4.24 -13.74 20.50
C THR A 124 5.32 -14.33 21.42
N SER A 125 6.51 -13.74 21.42
CA SER A 125 7.45 -13.95 22.53
C SER A 125 6.97 -13.11 23.73
N LYS A 126 6.08 -13.68 24.55
CA LYS A 126 5.99 -13.30 25.96
C LYS A 126 7.27 -13.82 26.63
N SER A 127 8.20 -12.93 26.96
CA SER A 127 9.22 -13.20 27.98
C SER A 127 8.75 -12.55 29.28
N GLY A 128 8.69 -13.38 30.33
CA GLY A 128 8.23 -13.03 31.68
C GLY A 128 9.17 -12.12 32.45
#